data_AF-A0A3D2PXA9-F1
#
_entry.id   AF-A0A3D2PXA9-F1
#
_cell.length_a   1.000
_cell.length_b   1.000
_cell.length_c   1.000
_cell.angle_alpha   90.00
_cell.angle_beta   90.00
_cell.angle_gamma   90.00
#
_symmetry.space_group_name_H-M   'P 1'
#
loop_
_entity.id
_entity.type
_entity.pdbx_description
1 polymer ?
#
loop_
_entity_poly.entity_id
_entity_poly.type
_entity_poly.pdbx_seq_one_letter_code
_entity_poly.pdbx_strand_id
1 'polypeptide(L)'
;MTRETNENTPVANRKFKDTIFRMLFSEKEALLSLYNAVNDSNYTDADALEIVTLENAIYMGMKNDLAFILDMNLYLYEHQSTINPNIPLRDLFYIAAEYQRLVDKKSLYSSTLQKIPNPHFIVFYNGSMPIEDCCTSRLSDAFYHVTDNPSLELVVTTFNVNAGHNMELMSQCRILKEYSIYVAKVRTLTEQMPLDAAVQKAVVECIHENILADFLRKNQAEVIAMSIFEYDKEEEEKKLRKAEFEAGVEHAATDIALRMVKTGKYNSKEIAEICNLPLEDIIALMK
;
A
#
# COMPACT_ATOMS: atom_id res chain seq x y z
N MET A 1 39.47 -1.63 35.36
CA MET A 1 38.00 -1.42 35.44
C MET A 1 37.57 -0.89 34.09
N THR A 2 37.41 -1.82 33.15
CA THR A 2 36.15 -2.43 32.68
C THR A 2 35.61 -1.65 31.48
N ARG A 3 35.93 -2.21 30.30
CA ARG A 3 35.20 -2.00 29.05
C ARG A 3 33.77 -2.48 29.28
N GLU A 4 32.80 -1.58 29.20
CA GLU A 4 31.42 -1.99 28.96
C GLU A 4 31.22 -2.08 27.46
N THR A 5 31.27 -3.33 26.99
CA THR A 5 30.76 -3.75 25.70
C THR A 5 29.23 -3.63 25.75
N ASN A 6 28.67 -2.65 25.05
CA ASN A 6 27.24 -2.65 24.71
C ASN A 6 26.96 -3.87 23.84
N GLU A 7 26.34 -4.88 24.45
CA GLU A 7 25.90 -6.10 23.82
C GLU A 7 24.70 -5.83 22.89
N ASN A 8 24.86 -6.27 21.64
CA ASN A 8 23.82 -6.80 20.75
C ASN A 8 22.49 -6.04 20.63
N THR A 9 22.53 -4.82 20.09
CA THR A 9 21.48 -4.43 19.14
C THR A 9 21.69 -5.26 17.88
N PRO A 10 20.70 -6.03 17.38
CA PRO A 10 20.83 -6.65 16.08
C PRO A 10 20.98 -5.52 15.07
N VAL A 11 22.19 -5.36 14.52
CA VAL A 11 22.39 -4.49 13.36
C VAL A 11 21.63 -5.17 12.24
N ALA A 12 20.41 -4.69 11.99
CA ALA A 12 19.60 -5.11 10.87
C ALA A 12 20.48 -5.06 9.63
N ASN A 13 20.75 -6.23 9.06
CA ASN A 13 21.56 -6.36 7.88
C ASN A 13 20.82 -5.57 6.78
N ARG A 14 21.39 -4.44 6.33
CA ARG A 14 20.79 -3.45 5.39
C ARG A 14 20.40 -4.01 4.00
N LYS A 15 20.41 -5.33 3.83
CA LYS A 15 20.13 -6.07 2.60
C LYS A 15 18.72 -6.67 2.52
N PHE A 16 17.93 -6.65 3.59
CA PHE A 16 16.56 -7.20 3.56
C PHE A 16 15.55 -6.05 3.58
N LYS A 17 15.02 -5.72 2.39
CA LYS A 17 14.08 -4.61 2.09
C LYS A 17 12.74 -5.11 1.54
N ASP A 18 12.40 -6.37 1.78
CA ASP A 18 11.18 -6.95 1.26
C ASP A 18 10.12 -6.97 2.36
N THR A 19 8.94 -6.45 2.07
CA THR A 19 7.80 -6.44 2.99
C THR A 19 7.41 -7.86 3.36
N ILE A 20 6.74 -8.05 4.49
CA ILE A 20 6.32 -9.40 4.93
C ILE A 20 5.44 -10.05 3.87
N PHE A 21 4.57 -9.26 3.23
CA PHE A 21 3.73 -9.74 2.13
C PHE A 21 4.58 -10.32 0.98
N ARG A 22 5.63 -9.63 0.56
CA ARG A 22 6.54 -10.13 -0.49
C ARG A 22 7.31 -11.36 -0.05
N MET A 23 7.74 -11.43 1.22
CA MET A 23 8.40 -12.62 1.76
C MET A 23 7.47 -13.85 1.79
N LEU A 24 6.17 -13.65 2.03
CA LEU A 24 5.19 -14.76 2.06
C LEU A 24 4.91 -15.32 0.66
N PHE A 25 4.91 -14.46 -0.36
CA PHE A 25 4.58 -14.81 -1.74
C PHE A 25 5.78 -14.79 -2.68
N SER A 26 7.00 -14.95 -2.13
CA SER A 26 8.23 -15.04 -2.92
C SER A 26 8.36 -16.38 -3.65
N GLU A 27 7.81 -17.44 -3.07
CA GLU A 27 7.79 -18.78 -3.67
C GLU A 27 6.63 -18.92 -4.66
N LYS A 28 6.86 -19.57 -5.79
CA LYS A 28 5.88 -19.67 -6.88
C LYS A 28 4.60 -20.39 -6.46
N GLU A 29 4.69 -21.39 -5.60
CA GLU A 29 3.53 -22.15 -5.11
C GLU A 29 2.62 -21.29 -4.23
N ALA A 30 3.22 -20.45 -3.37
CA ALA A 30 2.47 -19.51 -2.55
C ALA A 30 1.79 -18.44 -3.42
N LEU A 31 2.52 -17.90 -4.39
CA LEU A 31 2.00 -16.93 -5.36
C LEU A 31 0.87 -17.53 -6.22
N LEU A 32 1.00 -18.78 -6.67
CA LEU A 32 -0.05 -19.47 -7.43
C LEU A 32 -1.30 -19.69 -6.58
N SER A 33 -1.14 -20.02 -5.29
CA SER A 33 -2.29 -20.13 -4.38
C SER A 33 -3.02 -18.80 -4.23
N LEU A 34 -2.29 -17.68 -4.13
CA LEU A 34 -2.90 -16.35 -4.09
C LEU A 34 -3.60 -16.01 -5.41
N TYR A 35 -2.94 -16.28 -6.55
CA TYR A 35 -3.50 -16.08 -7.88
C TYR A 35 -4.81 -16.85 -8.07
N ASN A 36 -4.81 -18.14 -7.73
CA ASN A 36 -5.98 -19.00 -7.84
C ASN A 36 -7.14 -18.46 -7.01
N ALA A 37 -6.86 -17.99 -5.78
CA ALA A 37 -7.85 -17.42 -4.90
C ALA A 37 -8.46 -16.11 -5.44
N VAL A 38 -7.64 -15.24 -6.04
CA VAL A 38 -8.10 -13.97 -6.61
C VAL A 38 -8.93 -14.17 -7.87
N ASN A 39 -8.57 -15.15 -8.70
CA ASN A 39 -9.15 -15.33 -10.03
C ASN A 39 -10.18 -16.48 -10.11
N ASP A 40 -10.54 -17.09 -8.98
CA ASP A 40 -11.39 -18.29 -8.91
C ASP A 40 -10.95 -19.39 -9.90
N SER A 41 -9.66 -19.72 -9.85
CA SER A 41 -9.02 -20.68 -10.76
C SER A 41 -8.28 -21.77 -10.00
N ASN A 42 -7.76 -22.77 -10.72
CA ASN A 42 -7.22 -24.00 -10.12
C ASN A 42 -5.93 -24.48 -10.81
N TYR A 43 -5.04 -23.56 -11.17
CA TYR A 43 -3.72 -23.92 -11.71
C TYR A 43 -2.93 -24.71 -10.68
N THR A 44 -2.31 -25.81 -11.11
CA THR A 44 -1.50 -26.69 -10.24
C THR A 44 -0.01 -26.64 -10.54
N ASP A 45 0.36 -26.11 -11.71
CA ASP A 45 1.74 -26.00 -12.16
C ASP A 45 2.28 -24.61 -11.81
N ALA A 46 3.07 -24.53 -10.75
CA ALA A 46 3.71 -23.29 -10.33
C ALA A 46 4.79 -22.84 -11.33
N ASP A 47 5.38 -23.74 -12.12
CA ASP A 47 6.41 -23.37 -13.09
C ASP A 47 5.86 -22.59 -14.28
N ALA A 48 4.54 -22.65 -14.51
CA ALA A 48 3.84 -21.80 -15.47
C ALA A 48 3.86 -20.31 -15.09
N LEU A 49 4.12 -19.97 -13.82
CA LEU A 49 4.32 -18.57 -13.40
C LEU A 49 5.71 -18.08 -13.82
N GLU A 50 5.71 -17.00 -14.59
CA GLU A 50 6.91 -16.21 -14.86
C GLU A 50 6.89 -14.96 -13.97
N ILE A 51 7.68 -14.96 -12.89
CA ILE A 51 7.83 -13.79 -12.03
C ILE A 51 8.66 -12.73 -12.79
N VAL A 52 8.06 -11.58 -13.07
CA VAL A 52 8.68 -10.44 -13.76
C VAL A 52 8.95 -9.25 -12.83
N THR A 53 8.67 -9.43 -11.52
CA THR A 53 8.80 -8.43 -10.46
C THR A 53 10.06 -7.61 -10.62
N LEU A 54 9.89 -6.29 -10.55
CA LEU A 54 10.95 -5.31 -10.68
C LEU A 54 11.97 -5.42 -9.56
N GLU A 55 12.97 -6.29 -9.70
CA GLU A 55 14.11 -6.26 -8.78
C GLU A 55 14.91 -4.95 -8.90
N ASN A 56 14.82 -4.22 -10.03
CA ASN A 56 15.68 -3.07 -10.32
C ASN A 56 15.09 -1.88 -11.12
N ALA A 57 13.77 -1.73 -11.36
CA ALA A 57 13.30 -0.45 -11.93
C ALA A 57 13.26 0.63 -10.85
N ILE A 58 14.38 1.33 -10.73
CA ILE A 58 14.46 2.58 -10.00
C ILE A 58 13.87 3.67 -10.89
N TYR A 59 12.56 3.67 -11.11
CA TYR A 59 11.87 4.89 -11.54
C TYR A 59 11.32 5.55 -10.27
N MET A 60 12.00 6.61 -9.83
CA MET A 60 11.69 7.37 -8.61
C MET A 60 11.65 6.57 -7.28
N GLY A 61 12.28 5.39 -7.22
CA GLY A 61 12.33 4.56 -6.00
C GLY A 61 11.02 3.83 -5.67
N MET A 62 10.05 3.83 -6.60
CA MET A 62 8.80 3.09 -6.47
C MET A 62 8.99 1.66 -6.97
N LYS A 63 8.58 0.67 -6.16
CA LYS A 63 8.66 -0.75 -6.50
C LYS A 63 7.29 -1.36 -6.26
N ASN A 64 6.75 -2.04 -7.27
CA ASN A 64 5.58 -2.89 -7.10
C ASN A 64 5.98 -4.14 -6.29
N ASP A 65 5.06 -4.65 -5.47
CA ASP A 65 5.37 -5.76 -4.59
C ASP A 65 5.61 -7.07 -5.34
N LEU A 66 4.67 -7.44 -6.23
CA LEU A 66 4.72 -8.67 -7.02
C LEU A 66 4.19 -8.41 -8.44
N ALA A 67 5.04 -8.62 -9.45
CA ALA A 67 4.63 -8.63 -10.84
C ALA A 67 4.93 -9.99 -11.50
N PHE A 68 3.95 -10.58 -12.15
CA PHE A 68 4.12 -11.91 -12.75
C PHE A 68 3.22 -12.11 -13.96
N ILE A 69 3.64 -13.00 -14.86
CA ILE A 69 2.89 -13.42 -16.04
C ILE A 69 2.36 -14.82 -15.83
N LEU A 70 1.09 -15.02 -16.16
CA LEU A 70 0.45 -16.32 -16.25
C LEU A 70 -0.60 -16.28 -17.37
N ASP A 71 -0.58 -17.27 -18.25
CA ASP A 71 -1.54 -17.40 -19.35
C ASP A 71 -1.70 -16.11 -20.19
N MET A 72 -0.57 -15.51 -20.59
CA MET A 72 -0.52 -14.26 -21.37
C MET A 72 -1.21 -13.04 -20.70
N ASN A 73 -1.45 -13.11 -19.39
CA ASN A 73 -1.88 -11.98 -18.57
C ASN A 73 -0.71 -11.55 -17.68
N LEU A 74 -0.64 -10.26 -17.39
CA LEU A 74 0.36 -9.65 -16.51
C LEU A 74 -0.34 -9.11 -15.26
N TYR A 75 0.05 -9.59 -14.10
CA TYR A 75 -0.56 -9.21 -12.82
C TYR A 75 0.41 -8.32 -12.05
N LEU A 76 -0.09 -7.19 -11.57
CA LEU A 76 0.61 -6.30 -10.64
C LEU A 76 -0.16 -6.31 -9.33
N TYR A 77 0.42 -7.00 -8.35
CA TYR A 77 -0.13 -7.13 -7.01
C TYR A 77 0.62 -6.19 -6.07
N GLU A 78 -0.13 -5.47 -5.26
CA GLU A 78 0.40 -4.52 -4.28
C GLU A 78 -0.26 -4.76 -2.92
N HIS A 79 0.50 -4.62 -1.85
CA HIS A 79 0.00 -4.62 -0.49
C HIS A 79 0.03 -3.19 0.06
N GLN A 80 -1.05 -2.79 0.75
CA GLN A 80 -1.14 -1.46 1.36
C GLN A 80 -1.77 -1.53 2.75
N SER A 81 -1.11 -0.92 3.73
CA SER A 81 -1.68 -0.62 5.06
C SER A 81 -2.31 0.78 5.14
N THR A 82 -2.09 1.62 4.12
CA THR A 82 -2.64 2.98 4.05
C THR A 82 -3.26 3.23 2.68
N ILE A 83 -4.50 3.75 2.65
CA ILE A 83 -5.23 4.00 1.39
C ILE A 83 -4.43 4.97 0.52
N ASN A 84 -4.22 4.65 -0.76
CA ASN A 84 -3.55 5.52 -1.70
C ASN A 84 -4.48 5.87 -2.88
N PRO A 85 -5.07 7.08 -2.93
CA PRO A 85 -5.95 7.46 -4.04
C PRO A 85 -5.19 7.56 -5.38
N ASN A 86 -3.87 7.70 -5.34
CA ASN A 86 -3.03 7.80 -6.54
C ASN A 86 -2.56 6.44 -7.06
N ILE A 87 -3.08 5.31 -6.53
CA ILE A 87 -2.67 3.98 -6.97
C ILE A 87 -2.84 3.75 -8.48
N PRO A 88 -3.94 4.18 -9.15
CA PRO A 88 -4.06 3.94 -10.58
C PRO A 88 -3.00 4.68 -11.41
N LEU A 89 -2.59 5.87 -10.96
CA LEU A 89 -1.52 6.63 -11.61
C LEU A 89 -0.15 5.99 -11.40
N ARG A 90 0.10 5.45 -10.20
CA ARG A 90 1.34 4.72 -9.91
C ARG A 90 1.43 3.45 -10.75
N ASP A 91 0.33 2.70 -10.84
CA ASP A 91 0.26 1.47 -11.64
C ASP A 91 0.42 1.74 -13.13
N LEU A 92 -0.02 2.90 -13.63
CA LEU A 92 0.26 3.35 -14.99
C LEU A 92 1.77 3.44 -15.26
N PHE A 93 2.54 3.95 -14.30
CA PHE A 93 3.99 4.01 -14.43
C PHE A 93 4.64 2.62 -14.37
N TYR A 94 4.14 1.76 -13.48
CA TYR A 94 4.62 0.38 -13.38
C TYR A 94 4.38 -0.37 -14.69
N ILE A 95 3.14 -0.39 -15.20
CA ILE A 95 2.82 -1.15 -16.41
C ILE A 95 3.55 -0.63 -17.65
N ALA A 96 3.75 0.69 -17.76
CA ALA A 96 4.53 1.26 -18.84
C ALA A 96 5.98 0.75 -18.81
N ALA A 97 6.59 0.66 -17.62
CA ALA A 97 7.94 0.11 -17.45
C ALA A 97 7.99 -1.40 -17.75
N GLU A 98 6.97 -2.17 -17.32
CA GLU A 98 6.85 -3.60 -17.62
C GLU A 98 6.78 -3.85 -19.14
N TYR A 99 5.88 -3.17 -19.84
CA TYR A 99 5.73 -3.34 -21.27
C TYR A 99 6.96 -2.89 -22.05
N GLN A 100 7.65 -1.82 -21.64
CA GLN A 100 8.92 -1.44 -22.27
C GLN A 100 9.98 -2.55 -22.22
N ARG A 101 9.95 -3.40 -21.18
CA ARG A 101 10.87 -4.55 -21.06
C ARG A 101 10.39 -5.77 -21.86
N LEU A 102 9.08 -6.01 -21.89
CA LEU A 102 8.47 -7.18 -22.54
C LEU A 102 8.36 -7.06 -24.05
N VAL A 103 8.22 -5.84 -24.57
CA VAL A 103 8.09 -5.59 -26.02
C VAL A 103 9.40 -5.95 -26.73
N ASP A 104 9.34 -6.97 -27.59
CA ASP A 104 10.39 -7.34 -28.55
C ASP A 104 10.89 -6.08 -29.28
N LYS A 105 12.20 -5.92 -29.44
CA LYS A 105 12.82 -4.76 -30.12
C LYS A 105 12.54 -4.70 -31.62
N LYS A 106 11.65 -5.55 -32.14
CA LYS A 106 11.02 -5.32 -33.42
C LYS A 106 10.44 -3.91 -33.41
N SER A 107 10.62 -3.23 -34.53
CA SER A 107 10.20 -1.84 -34.66
C SER A 107 8.73 -1.72 -34.28
N LEU A 108 8.38 -0.88 -33.30
CA LEU A 108 6.99 -0.47 -33.05
C LEU A 108 6.35 0.17 -34.31
N TYR A 109 7.17 0.53 -35.30
CA TYR A 109 6.76 0.98 -36.63
C TYR A 109 6.52 -0.18 -37.62
N SER A 110 6.55 -1.44 -37.16
CA SER A 110 6.20 -2.62 -37.95
C SER A 110 4.73 -2.55 -38.39
N SER A 111 4.44 -3.08 -39.59
CA SER A 111 3.07 -3.22 -40.08
C SER A 111 2.29 -4.37 -39.43
N THR A 112 2.97 -5.25 -38.69
CA THR A 112 2.35 -6.35 -37.95
C THR A 112 2.08 -5.92 -36.51
N LEU A 113 0.85 -6.09 -36.05
CA LEU A 113 0.45 -5.84 -34.66
C LEU A 113 1.24 -6.73 -33.70
N GLN A 114 1.96 -6.10 -32.77
CA GLN A 114 2.58 -6.79 -31.65
C GLN A 114 1.56 -6.96 -30.52
N LYS A 115 1.31 -8.22 -30.12
CA LYS A 115 0.50 -8.53 -28.94
C LYS A 115 1.34 -8.39 -27.68
N ILE A 116 0.73 -7.90 -26.62
CA ILE A 116 1.32 -7.78 -25.28
C ILE A 116 0.36 -8.42 -24.26
N PRO A 117 0.86 -8.86 -23.08
CA PRO A 117 0.01 -9.44 -22.06
C PRO A 117 -1.05 -8.47 -21.56
N ASN A 118 -2.26 -8.95 -21.28
CA ASN A 118 -3.33 -8.11 -20.70
C ASN A 118 -3.05 -7.84 -19.21
N PRO A 119 -3.10 -6.58 -18.73
CA PRO A 119 -2.69 -6.26 -17.37
C PRO A 119 -3.85 -6.33 -16.37
N HIS A 120 -3.55 -6.72 -15.13
CA HIS A 120 -4.48 -6.73 -14.00
C HIS A 120 -3.83 -6.09 -12.77
N PHE A 121 -4.53 -5.16 -12.13
CA PHE A 121 -4.02 -4.36 -11.03
C PHE A 121 -4.81 -4.65 -9.75
N ILE A 122 -4.17 -5.30 -8.78
CA ILE A 122 -4.82 -5.75 -7.55
C ILE A 122 -4.08 -5.20 -6.33
N VAL A 123 -4.84 -4.63 -5.40
CA VAL A 123 -4.34 -4.18 -4.09
C VAL A 123 -4.92 -5.05 -2.98
N PHE A 124 -4.08 -5.53 -2.09
CA PHE A 124 -4.48 -6.19 -0.84
C PHE A 124 -4.35 -5.19 0.31
N TYR A 125 -5.48 -4.71 0.81
CA TYR A 125 -5.54 -3.70 1.85
C TYR A 125 -5.75 -4.33 3.22
N ASN A 126 -4.84 -4.07 4.17
CA ASN A 126 -4.99 -4.52 5.57
C ASN A 126 -4.86 -3.37 6.58
N GLY A 127 -5.12 -2.14 6.15
CA GLY A 127 -5.01 -0.98 7.01
C GLY A 127 -6.15 -0.82 8.01
N SER A 128 -6.06 0.23 8.81
CA SER A 128 -7.01 0.55 9.89
C SER A 128 -8.24 1.34 9.45
N MET A 129 -8.22 1.99 8.28
CA MET A 129 -9.39 2.68 7.75
C MET A 129 -10.40 1.66 7.23
N PRO A 130 -11.68 1.73 7.63
CA PRO A 130 -12.68 0.79 7.15
C PRO A 130 -12.95 1.01 5.67
N ILE A 131 -12.90 -0.08 4.90
CA ILE A 131 -13.29 -0.12 3.49
C ILE A 131 -14.20 -1.33 3.27
N GLU A 132 -14.95 -1.31 2.16
CA GLU A 132 -15.74 -2.46 1.70
C GLU A 132 -14.84 -3.66 1.36
N ASP A 133 -15.42 -4.87 1.29
CA ASP A 133 -14.67 -6.08 0.94
C ASP A 133 -13.96 -5.94 -0.41
N CYS A 134 -14.60 -5.30 -1.38
CA CYS A 134 -14.01 -5.04 -2.68
C CYS A 134 -14.40 -3.63 -3.15
N CYS A 135 -13.43 -2.85 -3.59
CA CYS A 135 -13.68 -1.56 -4.20
C CYS A 135 -12.76 -1.32 -5.40
N THR A 136 -13.13 -0.36 -6.23
CA THR A 136 -12.44 -0.05 -7.48
C THR A 136 -12.04 1.41 -7.52
N SER A 137 -10.80 1.67 -7.93
CA SER A 137 -10.28 3.02 -8.19
C SER A 137 -9.94 3.16 -9.67
N ARG A 138 -10.23 4.33 -10.26
CA ARG A 138 -10.03 4.59 -11.68
C ARG A 138 -9.02 5.70 -11.88
N LEU A 139 -8.23 5.60 -12.95
CA LEU A 139 -7.31 6.66 -13.34
C LEU A 139 -8.09 7.92 -13.76
N SER A 140 -9.26 7.75 -14.36
CA SER A 140 -10.12 8.86 -14.77
C SER A 140 -10.51 9.81 -13.63
N ASP A 141 -10.55 9.31 -12.39
CA ASP A 141 -10.91 10.11 -11.21
C ASP A 141 -9.86 11.20 -10.92
N ALA A 142 -8.63 11.04 -11.42
CA ALA A 142 -7.56 12.01 -11.31
C ALA A 142 -7.57 13.08 -12.43
N PHE A 143 -8.45 12.97 -13.44
CA PHE A 143 -8.47 13.91 -14.56
C PHE A 143 -9.18 15.22 -14.18
N TYR A 144 -8.62 16.36 -14.63
CA TYR A 144 -9.24 17.68 -14.40
C TYR A 144 -10.65 17.82 -15.01
N HIS A 145 -10.94 17.08 -16.07
CA HIS A 145 -12.23 17.10 -16.75
C HIS A 145 -12.86 15.71 -16.70
N VAL A 146 -14.01 15.64 -16.04
CA VAL A 146 -14.81 14.42 -15.92
C VAL A 146 -15.32 14.00 -17.30
N THR A 147 -15.22 12.71 -17.61
CA THR A 147 -15.70 12.10 -18.84
C THR A 147 -16.16 10.68 -18.57
N ASP A 148 -17.29 10.29 -19.17
CA ASP A 148 -17.78 8.91 -19.11
C ASP A 148 -17.01 7.96 -20.05
N ASN A 149 -16.27 8.52 -21.01
CA ASN A 149 -15.54 7.77 -22.03
C ASN A 149 -14.07 8.24 -22.10
N PRO A 150 -13.25 7.93 -21.09
CA PRO A 150 -11.83 8.27 -21.11
C PRO A 150 -11.10 7.48 -22.20
N SER A 151 -10.17 8.15 -22.90
CA SER A 151 -9.31 7.47 -23.89
C SER A 151 -8.18 6.66 -23.26
N LEU A 152 -7.85 6.95 -21.99
CA LEU A 152 -6.92 6.19 -21.17
C LEU A 152 -7.62 5.89 -19.85
N GLU A 153 -7.81 4.61 -19.56
CA GLU A 153 -8.38 4.15 -18.30
C GLU A 153 -7.54 3.01 -17.73
N LEU A 154 -7.21 3.13 -16.45
CA LEU A 154 -6.58 2.07 -15.68
C LEU A 154 -7.44 1.87 -14.44
N VAL A 155 -7.86 0.62 -14.23
CA VAL A 155 -8.77 0.24 -13.17
C VAL A 155 -8.03 -0.65 -12.18
N VAL A 156 -8.02 -0.25 -10.91
CA VAL A 156 -7.40 -1.00 -9.82
C VAL A 156 -8.49 -1.59 -8.94
N THR A 157 -8.40 -2.88 -8.66
CA THR A 157 -9.30 -3.55 -7.72
C THR A 157 -8.60 -3.71 -6.38
N THR A 158 -9.24 -3.25 -5.31
CA THR A 158 -8.72 -3.39 -3.94
C THR A 158 -9.56 -4.39 -3.16
N PHE A 159 -8.92 -5.40 -2.59
CA PHE A 159 -9.53 -6.34 -1.66
C PHE A 159 -9.17 -5.97 -0.23
N ASN A 160 -10.18 -5.85 0.63
CA ASN A 160 -9.97 -5.75 2.07
C ASN A 160 -9.58 -7.12 2.64
N VAL A 161 -8.31 -7.28 3.00
CA VAL A 161 -7.77 -8.53 3.56
C VAL A 161 -7.64 -8.48 5.08
N ASN A 162 -8.31 -7.54 5.76
CA ASN A 162 -8.41 -7.58 7.22
C ASN A 162 -9.19 -8.83 7.69
N ALA A 163 -8.89 -9.31 8.90
CA ALA A 163 -9.58 -10.44 9.48
C ALA A 163 -11.11 -10.20 9.54
N GLY A 164 -11.89 -11.13 8.98
CA GLY A 164 -13.35 -11.04 8.87
C GLY A 164 -13.90 -10.56 7.52
N HIS A 165 -13.02 -10.15 6.60
CA HIS A 165 -13.39 -9.70 5.25
C HIS A 165 -12.98 -10.72 4.17
N ASN A 166 -13.62 -10.65 3.00
CA ASN A 166 -13.37 -11.52 1.82
C ASN A 166 -13.26 -13.00 2.18
N MET A 167 -14.26 -13.52 2.88
CA MET A 167 -14.24 -14.87 3.47
C MET A 167 -13.97 -15.98 2.44
N GLU A 168 -14.45 -15.82 1.20
CA GLU A 168 -14.20 -16.76 0.11
C GLU A 168 -12.72 -16.76 -0.32
N LEU A 169 -12.17 -15.60 -0.67
CA LEU A 169 -10.73 -15.42 -0.97
C LEU A 169 -9.85 -16.01 0.14
N MET A 170 -10.18 -15.71 1.40
CA MET A 170 -9.45 -16.19 2.58
C MET A 170 -9.54 -17.71 2.76
N SER A 171 -10.66 -18.32 2.34
CA SER A 171 -10.83 -19.77 2.38
C SER A 171 -9.99 -20.49 1.33
N GLN A 172 -9.74 -19.83 0.19
CA GLN A 172 -8.98 -20.37 -0.94
C GLN A 172 -7.47 -20.13 -0.80
N CYS A 173 -7.03 -19.03 -0.17
CA CYS A 173 -5.62 -18.76 0.12
C CYS A 173 -5.32 -18.79 1.62
N ARG A 174 -4.84 -19.94 2.11
CA ARG A 174 -4.48 -20.13 3.52
C ARG A 174 -3.40 -19.16 4.00
N ILE A 175 -2.37 -18.91 3.19
CA ILE A 175 -1.26 -18.00 3.55
C ILE A 175 -1.78 -16.58 3.79
N LEU A 176 -2.61 -16.07 2.88
CA LEU A 176 -3.20 -14.73 3.02
C LEU A 176 -4.08 -14.63 4.27
N LYS A 177 -4.90 -15.65 4.53
CA LYS A 177 -5.72 -15.73 5.73
C LYS A 177 -4.87 -15.71 7.00
N GLU A 178 -3.86 -16.56 7.08
CA GLU A 178 -2.98 -16.61 8.26
C GLU A 178 -2.19 -15.31 8.45
N TYR A 179 -1.78 -14.65 7.36
CA TYR A 179 -1.19 -13.31 7.40
C TYR A 179 -2.17 -12.25 7.95
N SER A 180 -3.43 -12.26 7.52
CA SER A 180 -4.46 -11.35 8.06
C SER A 180 -4.64 -11.51 9.57
N ILE A 181 -4.57 -12.76 10.07
CA ILE A 181 -4.70 -13.06 11.50
C ILE A 181 -3.47 -12.57 12.26
N TYR A 182 -2.27 -12.79 11.71
CA TYR A 182 -1.03 -12.27 12.28
C TYR A 182 -1.07 -10.74 12.44
N VAL A 183 -1.44 -10.02 11.38
CA VAL A 183 -1.56 -8.55 11.39
C VAL A 183 -2.58 -8.08 12.43
N ALA A 184 -3.76 -8.73 12.48
CA ALA A 184 -4.79 -8.40 13.47
C ALA A 184 -4.30 -8.65 14.91
N LYS A 185 -3.54 -9.72 15.14
CA LYS A 185 -2.96 -10.05 16.45
C LYS A 185 -1.92 -9.02 16.87
N VAL A 186 -1.01 -8.61 15.98
CA VAL A 186 -0.06 -7.52 16.25
C VAL A 186 -0.81 -6.25 16.65
N ARG A 187 -1.82 -5.84 15.88
CA ARG A 187 -2.64 -4.65 16.15
C ARG A 187 -3.36 -4.71 17.51
N THR A 188 -3.92 -5.86 17.86
CA THR A 188 -4.61 -6.04 19.16
C THR A 188 -3.63 -5.97 20.33
N LEU A 189 -2.41 -6.47 20.14
CA LEU A 189 -1.38 -6.46 21.18
C LEU A 189 -0.74 -5.07 21.34
N THR A 190 -0.59 -4.29 20.25
CA THR A 190 -0.04 -2.92 20.32
C THR A 190 -0.93 -1.96 21.09
N GLU A 191 -2.23 -2.25 21.20
CA GLU A 191 -3.14 -1.50 22.08
C GLU A 191 -2.85 -1.72 23.58
N GLN A 192 -2.16 -2.81 23.93
CA GLN A 192 -1.96 -3.27 25.31
C GLN A 192 -0.49 -3.17 25.76
N MET A 193 0.46 -3.12 24.84
CA MET A 193 1.90 -3.11 25.14
C MET A 193 2.71 -2.42 24.04
N PRO A 194 3.97 -2.04 24.31
CA PRO A 194 4.84 -1.44 23.30
C PRO A 194 5.00 -2.31 22.05
N LEU A 195 5.18 -1.66 20.89
CA LEU A 195 5.24 -2.30 19.57
C LEU A 195 6.19 -3.51 19.53
N ASP A 196 7.42 -3.34 19.99
CA ASP A 196 8.43 -4.41 20.00
C ASP A 196 7.97 -5.65 20.77
N ALA A 197 7.34 -5.45 21.94
CA ALA A 197 6.81 -6.52 22.76
C ALA A 197 5.57 -7.17 22.13
N ALA A 198 4.70 -6.36 21.52
CA ALA A 198 3.50 -6.82 20.81
C ALA A 198 3.86 -7.72 19.63
N VAL A 199 4.81 -7.30 18.78
CA VAL A 199 5.29 -8.08 17.63
C VAL A 199 5.92 -9.40 18.08
N GLN A 200 6.82 -9.37 19.08
CA GLN A 200 7.46 -10.59 19.60
C GLN A 200 6.42 -11.58 20.13
N LYS A 201 5.46 -11.08 20.92
CA LYS A 201 4.38 -11.90 21.46
C LYS A 201 3.46 -12.45 20.37
N ALA A 202 3.10 -11.63 19.38
CA ALA A 202 2.29 -12.07 18.23
C ALA A 202 2.96 -13.21 17.47
N VAL A 203 4.28 -13.12 17.22
CA VAL A 203 5.03 -14.18 16.55
C VAL A 203 5.00 -15.48 17.36
N VAL A 204 5.24 -15.42 18.68
CA VAL A 204 5.21 -16.60 19.55
C VAL A 204 3.83 -17.25 19.57
N GLU A 205 2.77 -16.46 19.72
CA GLU A 205 1.40 -16.97 19.73
C GLU A 205 1.00 -17.55 18.38
N CYS A 206 1.31 -16.88 17.26
CA CYS A 206 1.03 -17.42 15.92
C CYS A 206 1.76 -18.74 15.67
N ILE A 207 3.02 -18.87 16.08
CA ILE A 207 3.75 -20.14 15.99
C ILE A 207 3.06 -21.24 16.82
N HIS A 208 2.58 -20.91 18.02
CA HIS A 208 1.89 -21.84 18.90
C HIS A 208 0.52 -22.27 18.35
N GLU A 209 -0.22 -21.33 17.77
CA GLU A 209 -1.55 -21.52 17.16
C GLU A 209 -1.48 -22.12 15.74
N ASN A 210 -0.28 -22.43 15.24
CA ASN A 210 -0.02 -22.95 13.90
C ASN A 210 -0.41 -22.00 12.75
N ILE A 211 -0.27 -20.69 12.97
CA ILE A 211 -0.53 -19.61 12.02
C ILE A 211 0.80 -19.12 11.45
N LEU A 212 1.02 -19.25 10.14
CA LEU A 212 2.29 -18.98 9.47
C LEU A 212 3.50 -19.65 10.15
N ALA A 213 3.29 -20.74 10.91
CA ALA A 213 4.25 -21.18 11.92
C ALA A 213 5.62 -21.54 11.33
N ASP A 214 5.66 -22.21 10.19
CA ASP A 214 6.91 -22.57 9.53
C ASP A 214 7.65 -21.35 8.97
N PHE A 215 6.91 -20.42 8.37
CA PHE A 215 7.45 -19.14 7.89
C PHE A 215 8.01 -18.30 9.04
N LEU A 216 7.26 -18.17 10.14
CA LEU A 216 7.66 -17.40 11.31
C LEU A 216 8.86 -18.03 12.03
N ARG A 217 8.93 -19.37 12.15
CA ARG A 217 10.10 -20.04 12.73
C ARG A 217 11.35 -19.84 11.87
N LYS A 218 11.21 -19.94 10.55
CA LYS A 218 12.33 -19.79 9.61
C LYS A 218 12.86 -18.36 9.56
N ASN A 219 11.97 -17.37 9.62
CA ASN A 219 12.27 -15.96 9.35
C ASN A 219 12.10 -15.06 10.58
N GLN A 220 12.10 -15.61 11.81
CA GLN A 220 11.67 -14.92 13.02
C GLN A 220 12.29 -13.52 13.22
N ALA A 221 13.62 -13.44 13.16
CA ALA A 221 14.33 -12.17 13.39
C ALA A 221 13.98 -11.11 12.33
N GLU A 222 13.83 -11.53 11.08
CA GLU A 222 13.51 -10.65 9.95
C GLU A 222 12.05 -10.19 10.02
N VAL A 223 11.12 -11.10 10.31
CA VAL A 223 9.69 -10.77 10.47
C VAL A 223 9.49 -9.79 11.62
N ILE A 224 10.17 -9.99 12.76
CA ILE A 224 10.07 -9.06 13.89
C ILE A 224 10.56 -7.66 13.47
N ALA A 225 11.75 -7.58 12.88
CA ALA A 225 12.33 -6.30 12.46
C ALA A 225 11.45 -5.60 11.40
N MET A 226 10.95 -6.34 10.41
CA MET A 226 10.12 -5.80 9.33
C MET A 226 8.75 -5.38 9.84
N SER A 227 8.14 -6.13 10.75
CA SER A 227 6.83 -5.77 11.34
C SER A 227 6.91 -4.45 12.11
N ILE A 228 7.96 -4.27 12.91
CA ILE A 228 8.18 -3.02 13.64
C ILE A 228 8.35 -1.86 12.65
N PHE A 229 9.19 -2.05 11.64
CA PHE A 229 9.43 -1.04 10.60
C PHE A 229 8.17 -0.67 9.81
N GLU A 230 7.39 -1.65 9.36
CA GLU A 230 6.13 -1.43 8.62
C GLU A 230 5.11 -0.67 9.48
N TYR A 231 5.00 -1.01 10.77
CA TYR A 231 4.07 -0.37 11.69
C TYR A 231 4.48 1.08 12.02
N ASP A 232 5.76 1.31 12.31
CA ASP A 232 6.28 2.68 12.53
C ASP A 232 6.08 3.56 11.29
N LYS A 233 6.32 3.00 10.10
CA LYS A 233 6.10 3.70 8.83
C LYS A 233 4.62 4.04 8.63
N GLU A 234 3.70 3.12 8.91
CA GLU A 234 2.25 3.37 8.83
C GLU A 234 1.85 4.52 9.78
N GLU A 235 2.34 4.53 11.01
CA GLU A 235 2.04 5.58 11.98
C GLU A 235 2.60 6.95 11.57
N GLU A 236 3.81 7.01 11.02
CA GLU A 236 4.36 8.25 10.46
C GLU A 236 3.56 8.76 9.26
N GLU A 237 3.14 7.87 8.34
CA GLU A 237 2.26 8.24 7.23
C GLU A 237 0.91 8.80 7.71
N LYS A 238 0.31 8.21 8.75
CA LYS A 238 -0.94 8.72 9.35
C LYS A 238 -0.75 10.12 9.95
N LYS A 239 0.32 10.34 10.71
CA LYS A 239 0.63 11.66 11.28
C LYS A 239 0.81 12.71 10.19
N LEU A 240 1.56 12.37 9.14
CA LEU A 240 1.77 13.26 8.01
C LEU A 240 0.44 13.64 7.33
N ARG A 241 -0.40 12.66 7.01
CA ARG A 241 -1.72 12.91 6.39
C ARG A 241 -2.63 13.77 7.27
N LYS A 242 -2.60 13.56 8.59
CA LYS A 242 -3.35 14.39 9.53
C LYS A 242 -2.85 15.84 9.50
N ALA A 243 -1.54 16.05 9.52
CA ALA A 243 -0.94 17.38 9.43
C ALA A 243 -1.24 18.06 8.07
N GLU A 244 -1.18 17.31 6.96
CA GLU A 244 -1.56 17.79 5.62
C GLU A 244 -3.02 18.23 5.56
N PHE A 245 -3.92 17.44 6.17
CA PHE A 245 -5.34 17.80 6.26
C PHE A 245 -5.56 19.05 7.10
N GLU A 246 -4.95 19.14 8.28
CA GLU A 246 -5.04 20.31 9.17
C GLU A 246 -4.52 21.57 8.48
N ALA A 247 -3.36 21.50 7.83
CA ALA A 247 -2.79 22.60 7.05
C ALA A 247 -3.69 23.00 5.86
N GLY A 248 -4.31 22.03 5.19
CA GLY A 248 -5.25 22.29 4.09
C GLY A 248 -6.52 23.01 4.55
N VAL A 249 -7.06 22.64 5.72
CA VAL A 249 -8.21 23.30 6.34
C VAL A 249 -7.85 24.74 6.73
N GLU A 250 -6.69 24.95 7.34
CA GLU A 250 -6.20 26.29 7.71
C GLU A 250 -5.98 27.18 6.47
N HIS A 251 -5.36 26.64 5.41
CA HIS A 251 -5.20 27.35 4.14
C HIS A 251 -6.54 27.72 3.51
N ALA A 252 -7.51 26.81 3.49
CA ALA A 252 -8.84 27.10 2.96
C ALA A 252 -9.57 28.19 3.77
N ALA A 253 -9.48 28.14 5.10
CA ALA A 253 -10.01 29.17 5.98
C ALA A 253 -9.35 30.53 5.72
N THR A 254 -8.03 30.55 5.52
CA THR A 254 -7.26 31.76 5.18
C THR A 254 -7.67 32.35 3.83
N ASP A 255 -7.86 31.51 2.82
CA ASP A 255 -8.33 31.93 1.49
C ASP A 255 -9.75 32.52 1.54
N ILE A 256 -10.64 31.93 2.34
CA ILE A 256 -11.99 32.46 2.57
C ILE A 256 -11.90 33.80 3.29
N ALA A 257 -11.10 33.90 4.36
CA ALA A 257 -10.88 35.14 5.09
C ALA A 257 -10.37 36.26 4.18
N LEU A 258 -9.39 35.97 3.30
CA LEU A 258 -8.87 36.92 2.33
C LEU A 258 -9.95 37.41 1.36
N ARG A 259 -10.84 36.53 0.90
CA ARG A 259 -11.98 36.92 0.05
C ARG A 259 -12.97 37.79 0.82
N MET A 260 -13.27 37.46 2.07
CA MET A 260 -14.16 38.25 2.93
C MET A 260 -13.61 39.65 3.20
N VAL A 261 -12.30 39.76 3.51
CA VAL A 261 -11.59 41.05 3.64
C VAL A 261 -11.74 41.87 2.37
N LYS A 262 -11.48 41.28 1.19
CA LYS A 262 -11.61 41.96 -0.11
C LYS A 262 -13.03 42.45 -0.40
N THR A 263 -14.06 41.81 0.14
CA THR A 263 -15.44 42.28 -0.03
C THR A 263 -15.76 43.54 0.77
N GLY A 264 -15.03 43.82 1.86
CA GLY A 264 -15.25 44.95 2.76
C GLY A 264 -16.58 44.93 3.52
N LYS A 265 -17.32 43.81 3.50
CA LYS A 265 -18.67 43.68 4.10
C LYS A 265 -18.67 43.27 5.56
N TYR A 266 -17.54 42.77 6.07
CA TYR A 266 -17.40 42.20 7.40
C TYR A 266 -16.25 42.88 8.13
N ASN A 267 -16.39 43.05 9.44
CA ASN A 267 -15.29 43.54 10.28
C ASN A 267 -14.33 42.40 10.67
N SER A 268 -13.13 42.74 11.15
CA SER A 268 -12.08 41.77 11.45
C SER A 268 -12.48 40.73 12.50
N LYS A 269 -13.34 41.08 13.47
CA LYS A 269 -13.83 40.14 14.49
C LYS A 269 -14.84 39.16 13.90
N GLU A 270 -15.74 39.62 13.03
CA GLU A 270 -16.69 38.76 12.33
C GLU A 270 -15.97 37.75 11.42
N ILE A 271 -14.94 38.20 10.69
CA ILE A 271 -14.16 37.30 9.81
C ILE A 271 -13.39 36.26 10.64
N ALA A 272 -12.79 36.65 11.76
CA ALA A 272 -12.08 35.75 12.66
C ALA A 272 -13.01 34.66 13.23
N GLU A 273 -14.22 35.04 13.65
CA GLU A 273 -15.22 34.11 14.16
C GLU A 273 -15.76 33.16 13.06
N ILE A 274 -16.05 33.68 11.87
CA ILE A 274 -16.57 32.89 10.74
C ILE A 274 -15.53 31.90 10.21
N CYS A 275 -14.28 32.32 10.10
CA CYS A 275 -13.21 31.48 9.57
C CYS A 275 -12.52 30.64 10.67
N ASN A 276 -12.89 30.84 11.93
CA ASN A 276 -12.24 30.25 13.10
C ASN A 276 -10.70 30.45 13.09
N LEU A 277 -10.28 31.67 12.76
CA LEU A 277 -8.87 32.07 12.70
C LEU A 277 -8.55 33.09 13.80
N PRO A 278 -7.32 33.11 14.33
CA PRO A 278 -6.87 34.15 15.24
C PRO A 278 -7.10 35.56 14.66
N LEU A 279 -7.57 36.49 15.49
CA LEU A 279 -7.83 37.86 15.05
C LEU A 279 -6.57 38.56 14.52
N GLU A 280 -5.40 38.19 15.05
CA GLU A 280 -4.09 38.70 14.61
C GLU A 280 -3.82 38.36 13.14
N ASP A 281 -4.17 37.15 12.71
CA ASP A 281 -3.99 36.69 11.32
C ASP A 281 -4.93 37.44 10.37
N ILE A 282 -6.17 37.69 10.79
CA ILE A 282 -7.10 38.52 10.02
C ILE A 282 -6.59 39.95 9.87
N ILE A 283 -6.07 40.54 10.96
CA ILE A 283 -5.49 41.90 10.92
C ILE A 283 -4.27 41.94 9.98
N ALA A 284 -3.46 40.89 9.94
CA ALA A 284 -2.34 40.79 9.01
C ALA A 284 -2.79 40.75 7.54
N LEU A 285 -3.90 40.07 7.23
CA LEU A 285 -4.49 40.00 5.88
C LEU A 285 -5.10 41.32 5.39
N MET A 286 -5.36 42.30 6.28
CA MET A 286 -5.93 43.61 5.95
C MET A 286 -4.87 44.70 5.67
N LYS A 287 -3.58 44.38 5.84
CA LYS A 287 -2.46 45.29 5.54
C LYS A 287 -2.04 45.19 4.08
#